data_AF-A0A2L1U4A5-F1
#
_entry.id   AF-A0A2L1U4A5-F1
#
_cell.length_a   1.000
_cell.length_b   1.000
_cell.length_c   1.000
_cell.angle_alpha   90.00
_cell.angle_beta   90.00
_cell.angle_gamma   90.00
#
_symmetry.space_group_name_H-M   'P 1'
#
loop_
_entity.id
_entity.type
_entity.pdbx_description
1 polymer ?
#
loop_
_entity_poly.entity_id
_entity_poly.type
_entity_poly.pdbx_seq_one_letter_code
_entity_poly.pdbx_strand_id
1 'polypeptide(L)'
;MGKRIENEEQYQNSLKWLITKSIEIEDPLLDEETRKKMLDTYDFVSQRVREYRRGELAKMYPGLHAIYKQLGWNYVGAPEPQEKEPEAPKKKKNLDFFFDD
;
A
#
# COMPACT_ATOMS: atom_id res chain seq x y z
N MET A 1 -19.30 0.34 -9.37
CA MET A 1 -18.34 1.37 -8.93
C MET A 1 -18.07 1.16 -7.45
N GLY A 2 -16.91 0.61 -7.07
CA GLY A 2 -16.56 0.38 -5.66
C GLY A 2 -15.96 1.62 -5.04
N LYS A 3 -16.52 2.11 -3.92
CA LYS A 3 -16.03 3.29 -3.19
C LYS A 3 -14.57 3.05 -2.77
N ARG A 4 -13.66 3.91 -3.22
CA ARG A 4 -12.27 3.97 -2.76
C ARG A 4 -12.20 4.85 -1.51
N ILE A 5 -11.19 4.61 -0.66
CA ILE A 5 -10.89 5.49 0.47
C ILE A 5 -9.95 6.57 -0.06
N GLU A 6 -10.35 7.83 0.09
CA GLU A 6 -9.63 8.98 -0.48
C GLU A 6 -8.96 9.85 0.58
N ASN A 7 -9.44 9.80 1.83
CA ASN A 7 -8.97 10.65 2.91
C ASN A 7 -8.87 9.90 4.24
N GLU A 8 -8.19 10.53 5.19
CA GLU A 8 -7.93 9.96 6.52
C GLU A 8 -9.22 9.74 7.31
N GLU A 9 -10.22 10.60 7.16
CA GLU A 9 -11.51 10.46 7.85
C GLU A 9 -12.24 9.19 7.40
N GLN A 10 -12.32 8.93 6.09
CA GLN A 10 -12.88 7.70 5.52
C GLN A 10 -12.09 6.47 5.96
N TYR A 11 -10.76 6.58 6.06
CA TYR A 11 -9.91 5.51 6.56
C TYR A 11 -10.24 5.16 8.02
N GLN A 12 -10.30 6.17 8.91
CA GLN A 12 -10.63 5.98 10.32
C GLN A 12 -12.04 5.43 10.52
N ASN A 13 -13.02 5.91 9.74
CA ASN A 13 -14.38 5.39 9.78
C ASN A 13 -14.43 3.93 9.30
N SER A 14 -13.65 3.58 8.28
CA SER A 14 -13.55 2.19 7.79
C SER A 14 -12.89 1.27 8.82
N LEU A 15 -11.87 1.75 9.54
CA LEU A 15 -11.25 0.99 10.64
C LEU A 15 -12.23 0.71 11.78
N LYS A 16 -12.97 1.73 12.22
CA LYS A 16 -14.02 1.56 13.24
C LYS A 16 -15.08 0.56 12.78
N TRP A 17 -15.51 0.67 11.53
CA TRP A 17 -16.48 -0.25 10.94
C TRP A 17 -15.96 -1.69 10.92
N LEU A 18 -14.68 -1.92 10.54
CA LEU A 18 -14.07 -3.25 10.58
C LEU A 18 -14.05 -3.82 12.00
N ILE A 19 -13.71 -3.03 13.01
CA ILE A 19 -13.71 -3.49 14.40
C ILE A 19 -15.13 -3.91 14.81
N THR A 20 -16.12 -3.05 14.63
CA THR A 20 -17.52 -3.37 14.96
C THR A 20 -18.00 -4.62 14.23
N LYS A 21 -17.72 -4.73 12.93
CA LYS A 21 -18.18 -5.88 12.13
C LYS A 21 -17.48 -7.18 12.47
N SER A 22 -16.22 -7.16 12.91
CA SER A 22 -15.56 -8.37 13.39
C SER A 22 -16.28 -8.98 14.59
N ILE A 23 -16.79 -8.14 15.51
CA ILE A 23 -17.56 -8.60 16.67
C ILE A 23 -18.90 -9.19 16.24
N GLU A 24 -19.62 -8.52 15.34
CA GLU A 24 -20.91 -9.02 14.83
C GLU A 24 -20.76 -10.33 14.05
N ILE A 25 -19.69 -10.47 13.26
CA ILE A 25 -19.44 -11.69 12.47
C ILE A 25 -19.17 -12.88 13.39
N GLU A 26 -18.47 -12.69 14.50
CA GLU A 26 -18.15 -13.77 15.45
C GLU A 26 -19.35 -14.20 16.32
N ASP A 27 -20.52 -13.58 16.16
CA ASP A 27 -21.72 -13.98 16.91
C ASP A 27 -22.11 -15.44 16.55
N PRO A 28 -22.17 -16.36 17.54
CA PRO A 28 -22.51 -17.76 17.29
C PRO A 28 -23.98 -17.97 16.88
N LEU A 29 -24.86 -16.99 17.09
CA LEU A 29 -26.26 -17.04 16.67
C LEU A 29 -26.48 -16.56 15.24
N LEU A 30 -25.45 -16.02 14.60
CA LEU A 30 -25.52 -15.54 13.23
C LEU A 30 -25.57 -16.70 12.24
N ASP A 31 -26.57 -16.69 11.36
CA ASP A 31 -26.71 -17.69 10.31
C ASP A 31 -25.54 -17.66 9.33
N GLU A 32 -25.21 -18.83 8.74
CA GLU A 32 -24.04 -18.99 7.88
C GLU A 32 -24.11 -18.15 6.59
N GLU A 33 -25.31 -17.96 6.04
CA GLU A 33 -25.48 -17.20 4.80
C GLU A 33 -25.21 -15.70 5.02
N THR A 34 -25.76 -15.15 6.10
CA THR A 34 -25.52 -13.77 6.52
C THR A 34 -24.07 -13.58 6.91
N ARG A 35 -23.49 -14.51 7.68
CA ARG A 35 -22.06 -14.50 8.02
C ARG A 35 -21.19 -14.41 6.77
N LYS A 36 -21.48 -15.22 5.75
CA LYS A 36 -20.74 -15.20 4.49
C LYS A 36 -20.83 -13.85 3.77
N LYS A 37 -22.03 -13.28 3.64
CA LYS A 37 -22.24 -11.95 3.02
C LYS A 37 -21.52 -10.84 3.80
N MET A 38 -21.53 -10.92 5.12
CA MET A 38 -20.81 -9.99 5.99
C MET A 38 -19.30 -10.12 5.82
N LEU A 39 -18.77 -11.35 5.74
CA LEU A 39 -17.36 -11.62 5.45
C LEU A 39 -16.95 -11.10 4.07
N ASP A 40 -17.75 -11.31 3.03
CA ASP A 40 -17.46 -10.77 1.68
C ASP A 40 -17.32 -9.24 1.71
N THR A 41 -18.22 -8.57 2.45
CA THR A 41 -18.16 -7.12 2.62
C THR A 41 -16.98 -6.69 3.50
N TYR A 42 -16.71 -7.45 4.55
CA TYR A 42 -15.58 -7.22 5.46
C TYR A 42 -14.26 -7.29 4.71
N ASP A 43 -14.06 -8.35 3.92
CA ASP A 43 -12.88 -8.56 3.10
C ASP A 43 -12.69 -7.43 2.10
N PHE A 44 -13.78 -7.02 1.44
CA PHE A 44 -13.75 -5.88 0.52
C PHE A 44 -13.28 -4.59 1.22
N VAL A 45 -13.85 -4.24 2.37
CA VAL A 45 -13.45 -3.04 3.12
C VAL A 45 -12.02 -3.16 3.64
N SER A 46 -11.63 -4.33 4.13
CA SER A 46 -10.26 -4.61 4.61
C SER A 46 -9.22 -4.40 3.51
N GLN A 47 -9.56 -4.77 2.27
CA GLN A 47 -8.68 -4.59 1.12
C GLN A 47 -8.49 -3.10 0.83
N ARG A 48 -9.55 -2.30 0.86
CA ARG A 48 -9.48 -0.84 0.63
C ARG A 48 -8.68 -0.12 1.69
N VAL A 49 -8.85 -0.49 2.95
CA VAL A 49 -8.05 0.03 4.08
C VAL A 49 -6.56 -0.27 3.87
N ARG A 50 -6.22 -1.51 3.47
CA ARG A 50 -4.84 -1.90 3.17
C ARG A 50 -4.26 -1.16 1.96
N GLU A 51 -5.03 -0.97 0.90
CA GLU A 51 -4.62 -0.23 -0.30
C GLU A 51 -4.32 1.25 0.01
N TYR A 52 -5.19 1.89 0.80
CA TYR A 52 -4.99 3.27 1.25
C TYR A 52 -3.73 3.40 2.11
N ARG A 53 -3.58 2.51 3.11
CA ARG A 53 -2.43 2.56 4.02
C ARG A 53 -1.10 2.34 3.29
N ARG A 54 -1.06 1.43 2.31
CA ARG A 54 0.11 1.24 1.45
C ARG A 54 0.43 2.49 0.63
N GLY A 55 -0.60 3.17 0.11
CA GLY A 55 -0.42 4.43 -0.62
C GLY A 55 0.23 5.50 0.25
N GLU A 56 -0.26 5.68 1.48
CA GLU A 56 0.32 6.62 2.45
C GLU A 56 1.76 6.26 2.83
N LEU A 57 2.06 4.98 3.03
CA LEU A 57 3.41 4.52 3.31
C LEU A 57 4.36 4.74 2.13
N ALA A 58 3.89 4.49 0.91
CA ALA A 58 4.66 4.69 -0.32
C ALA A 58 5.00 6.19 -0.54
N LYS A 59 4.08 7.09 -0.19
CA LYS A 59 4.33 8.54 -0.17
C LYS A 59 5.44 8.94 0.81
N MET A 60 5.46 8.35 2.01
CA MET A 60 6.48 8.63 3.04
C MET A 60 7.82 7.97 2.72
N TYR A 61 7.79 6.78 2.13
CA TYR A 61 8.97 5.96 1.84
C TYR A 61 8.93 5.46 0.38
N PRO A 62 9.47 6.25 -0.58
CA PRO A 62 9.41 5.92 -2.01
C PRO A 62 10.01 4.55 -2.38
N GLY A 63 10.93 4.01 -1.58
CA GLY A 63 11.50 2.68 -1.79
C GLY A 63 10.49 1.53 -1.64
N LEU A 64 9.37 1.75 -0.94
CA LEU A 64 8.32 0.75 -0.77
C LEU A 64 7.59 0.44 -2.08
N HIS A 65 7.59 1.34 -3.06
CA HIS A 65 6.97 1.10 -4.36
C HIS A 65 7.55 -0.13 -5.08
N ALA A 66 8.88 -0.25 -5.10
CA ALA A 66 9.55 -1.38 -5.72
C ALA A 66 9.18 -2.71 -5.04
N ILE A 67 9.12 -2.69 -3.70
CA ILE A 67 8.72 -3.84 -2.89
C ILE A 67 7.26 -4.21 -3.17
N TYR A 68 6.34 -3.24 -3.18
CA TYR A 68 4.93 -3.49 -3.48
C TYR A 68 4.71 -4.02 -4.90
N LYS A 69 5.46 -3.52 -5.88
CA LYS A 69 5.44 -4.00 -7.26
C LYS A 69 5.92 -5.46 -7.35
N GLN A 70 7.02 -5.79 -6.68
CA GLN A 70 7.53 -7.17 -6.62
C GLN A 70 6.55 -8.14 -5.96
N LEU A 71 5.83 -7.69 -4.93
CA LEU A 71 4.83 -8.50 -4.22
C LEU A 71 3.45 -8.54 -4.93
N GLY A 72 3.26 -7.81 -6.03
CA GLY A 72 1.98 -7.70 -6.73
C GLY A 72 0.89 -6.98 -5.93
N TRP A 73 1.29 -6.07 -5.03
CA TRP A 73 0.41 -5.38 -4.11
C TRP A 73 -0.12 -4.06 -4.70
N ASN A 74 -1.43 -3.94 -4.80
CA ASN A 74 -2.10 -2.69 -5.22
C ASN A 74 -2.04 -1.63 -4.10
N TYR A 75 -1.97 -0.35 -4.49
CA TYR A 75 -2.10 0.81 -3.60
C TYR A 75 -2.68 2.01 -4.37
N VAL A 76 -3.26 2.99 -3.66
CA VAL A 76 -3.92 4.16 -4.27
C VAL A 76 -3.14 5.43 -3.97
N GLY A 77 -2.96 6.29 -4.99
CA GLY A 77 -2.59 7.69 -4.80
C GLY A 77 -1.11 8.01 -4.60
N ALA A 78 -0.19 7.08 -4.80
CA ALA A 78 1.23 7.41 -4.88
C ALA A 78 1.67 7.35 -6.36
N PRO A 79 2.20 8.44 -6.95
CA PRO A 79 2.76 8.38 -8.28
C PRO A 79 3.88 7.34 -8.30
N GLU A 80 3.98 6.53 -9.37
CA GLU A 80 5.15 5.68 -9.55
C GLU A 80 6.39 6.58 -9.39
N PRO A 81 7.40 6.17 -8.60
CA PRO A 81 8.64 6.90 -8.57
C PRO A 81 9.11 6.93 -10.02
N GLN A 82 9.18 8.13 -10.59
CA GLN A 82 9.89 8.33 -11.85
C GLN A 82 11.23 7.66 -11.64
N GLU A 83 11.49 6.59 -12.39
CA GLU A 83 12.81 6.00 -12.47
C GLU A 83 13.74 7.14 -12.85
N LYS A 84 14.39 7.75 -11.85
CA LYS A 84 15.60 8.49 -12.13
C LYS A 84 16.49 7.42 -12.72
N GLU A 85 16.66 7.48 -14.04
CA GLU A 85 17.71 6.77 -14.75
C GLU A 85 18.94 6.76 -13.83
N PRO A 86 19.59 5.61 -13.61
CA PRO A 86 20.86 5.63 -12.91
C PRO A 86 21.75 6.59 -13.70
N GLU A 87 22.05 7.77 -13.12
CA GLU A 87 23.02 8.69 -13.68
C GLU A 87 24.27 7.85 -13.88
N ALA A 88 24.56 7.56 -15.15
CA ALA A 88 25.71 6.79 -15.55
C ALA A 88 26.92 7.37 -14.83
N PRO A 89 27.79 6.52 -14.21
CA PRO A 89 28.93 7.04 -13.48
C PRO A 89 29.76 7.87 -14.47
N LYS A 90 29.80 9.19 -14.23
CA LYS A 90 30.71 10.09 -14.95
C LYS A 90 32.10 9.51 -14.74
N LYS A 91 32.64 8.88 -15.79
CA LYS A 91 34.04 8.43 -15.84
C LYS A 91 34.91 9.61 -15.42
N LYS A 92 35.48 9.53 -14.22
CA LYS A 92 36.60 10.37 -13.84
C LYS A 92 37.75 9.97 -14.77
N LYS A 93 37.93 10.71 -15.88
CA LYS A 93 39.24 10.83 -16.51
C LYS A 93 40.10 11.57 -15.49
N ASN A 94 41.00 10.85 -14.85
CA ASN A 94 42.30 11.29 -14.34
C ASN A 94 43.04 10.02 -13.91
N LEU A 95 43.42 9.25 -14.94
CA LEU A 95 44.49 8.27 -14.85
C LEU A 95 45.78 9.07 -15.10
N ASP A 96 46.81 8.82 -14.29
CA ASP A 96 48.23 9.11 -14.55
C ASP A 96 48.75 10.55 -14.35
N PHE A 97 48.75 11.05 -13.11
CA PHE A 97 49.61 12.20 -12.73
C PHE A 97 50.44 11.98 -11.44
N PHE A 98 50.54 10.76 -10.89
CA PHE A 98 51.15 10.57 -9.55
C PHE A 98 52.08 9.37 -9.38
N PHE A 99 52.74 8.90 -10.45
CA PHE A 99 53.87 7.98 -10.30
C PHE A 99 55.02 8.43 -11.20
N ASP A 100 55.64 9.55 -10.82
CA ASP A 100 57.01 9.94 -11.16
C ASP A 100 57.69 10.21 -9.80
N ASP A 101 58.35 9.19 -9.27
CA ASP A 101 59.61 9.22 -8.46
C ASP A 101 59.97 7.79 -7.99
#